data_AF-A0A356KVY1-F1
#
_entry.id   AF-A0A356KVY1-F1
#
_cell.length_a   1.000
_cell.length_b   1.000
_cell.length_c   1.000
_cell.angle_alpha   90.00
_cell.angle_beta   90.00
_cell.angle_gamma   90.00
#
_symmetry.space_group_name_H-M   'P 1'
#
loop_
_entity.id
_entity.type
_entity.pdbx_description
1 polymer ?
#
loop_
_entity_poly.entity_id
_entity_poly.type
_entity_poly.pdbx_seq_one_letter_code
_entity_poly.pdbx_strand_id
1 'polypeptide(L)'
;MPHITFPLADLAALSGVSDLTIPQVGELCLLVKGELKERHSTPEEVKVELQDTNRPDTWCVEGIARQVRQHERGEAGDYAFFSTAGEQAGVIEVDPSVSEVRPFVSGFVAKGYTVDDAGLKAFISAQEVLCRNFGRQRKSVAIGIYDAKPMVFPVRYEAVDASSDARAFRPLPPAGE
;
A
#
# COMPACT_ATOMS: atom_id res chain seq x y z
N MET A 1 4.90 -13.05 9.92
CA MET A 1 4.04 -13.09 8.73
C MET A 1 3.17 -11.85 8.73
N PRO A 2 2.82 -11.28 7.56
CA PRO A 2 2.00 -10.09 7.50
C PRO A 2 0.59 -10.38 8.01
N HIS A 3 0.17 -9.60 9.00
CA HIS A 3 -1.23 -9.50 9.39
C HIS A 3 -1.80 -8.22 8.81
N ILE A 4 -2.98 -8.32 8.23
CA ILE A 4 -3.74 -7.17 7.77
C ILE A 4 -5.12 -7.20 8.41
N THR A 5 -5.62 -6.00 8.68
CA THR A 5 -6.96 -5.77 9.21
C THR A 5 -7.65 -4.79 8.29
N PHE A 6 -8.89 -5.08 7.90
CA PHE A 6 -9.66 -4.26 6.98
C PHE A 6 -11.17 -4.42 7.22
N PRO A 7 -12.00 -3.43 6.86
CA PRO A 7 -13.45 -3.55 6.91
C PRO A 7 -13.96 -4.67 5.99
N LEU A 8 -14.91 -5.48 6.45
CA LEU A 8 -15.57 -6.51 5.63
C LEU A 8 -16.24 -5.90 4.40
N ALA A 9 -16.83 -4.72 4.56
CA ALA A 9 -17.48 -3.97 3.49
C ALA A 9 -16.50 -3.63 2.35
N ASP A 10 -15.24 -3.34 2.65
CA ASP A 10 -14.23 -3.03 1.63
C ASP A 10 -13.94 -4.26 0.77
N LEU A 11 -13.79 -5.43 1.39
CA LEU A 11 -13.59 -6.67 0.65
C LEU A 11 -14.80 -6.99 -0.23
N ALA A 12 -16.02 -6.84 0.29
CA ALA A 12 -17.24 -7.07 -0.48
C ALA A 12 -17.33 -6.11 -1.69
N ALA A 13 -17.17 -4.80 -1.45
CA ALA A 13 -17.24 -3.78 -2.48
C ALA A 13 -16.16 -3.95 -3.56
N LEU A 14 -14.91 -4.22 -3.15
CA LEU A 14 -13.81 -4.41 -4.08
C LEU A 14 -13.91 -5.74 -4.82
N SER A 15 -14.30 -6.83 -4.16
CA SER A 15 -14.40 -8.15 -4.79
C SER A 15 -15.61 -8.27 -5.72
N GLY A 16 -16.64 -7.44 -5.51
CA GLY A 16 -17.91 -7.56 -6.22
C GLY A 16 -18.80 -8.69 -5.69
N VAL A 17 -18.41 -9.34 -4.59
CA VAL A 17 -19.21 -10.38 -3.94
C VAL A 17 -20.10 -9.74 -2.88
N SER A 18 -21.42 -9.82 -3.08
CA SER A 18 -22.42 -9.28 -2.15
C SER A 18 -22.66 -10.22 -0.97
N ASP A 19 -23.14 -9.66 0.16
CA ASP A 19 -23.55 -10.41 1.36
C ASP A 19 -22.46 -11.33 1.95
N LEU A 20 -21.20 -10.91 1.84
CA LEU A 20 -20.04 -11.66 2.31
C LEU A 20 -20.14 -11.93 3.82
N THR A 21 -20.06 -13.19 4.22
CA THR A 21 -20.01 -13.59 5.63
C THR A 21 -18.59 -13.95 6.06
N ILE A 22 -18.32 -13.88 7.36
CA ILE A 22 -17.01 -14.24 7.92
C ILE A 22 -16.57 -15.68 7.57
N PRO A 23 -17.43 -16.72 7.62
CA PRO A 23 -17.05 -18.05 7.15
C PRO A 23 -16.63 -18.08 5.67
N GLN A 24 -17.36 -17.38 4.79
CA GLN A 24 -17.00 -17.29 3.37
C GLN A 24 -15.68 -16.56 3.15
N VAL A 25 -15.38 -15.53 3.96
CA VAL A 25 -14.06 -14.88 3.95
C VAL A 25 -12.96 -15.89 4.23
N GLY A 26 -13.17 -16.81 5.18
CA GLY A 26 -12.22 -17.88 5.50
C GLY A 26 -11.87 -18.74 4.29
N GLU A 27 -12.88 -19.16 3.52
CA GLU A 27 -12.70 -19.94 2.29
C GLU A 27 -11.98 -19.13 1.20
N LEU A 28 -12.40 -17.88 0.98
CA LEU A 28 -11.78 -17.00 -0.02
C LEU A 28 -10.32 -16.67 0.32
N CYS A 29 -9.97 -16.56 1.60
CA CYS A 29 -8.59 -16.32 2.04
C CYS A 29 -7.64 -17.45 1.59
N LEU A 30 -8.12 -18.67 1.35
CA LEU A 30 -7.28 -19.77 0.87
C LEU A 30 -6.65 -19.46 -0.51
N LEU A 31 -7.32 -18.65 -1.35
CA LEU A 31 -6.80 -18.21 -2.66
C LEU A 31 -5.48 -17.44 -2.52
N VAL A 32 -5.27 -16.78 -1.38
CA VAL A 32 -4.08 -15.97 -1.10
C VAL A 32 -3.16 -16.60 -0.06
N LYS A 33 -3.37 -17.89 0.27
CA LYS A 33 -2.73 -18.57 1.40
C LYS A 33 -2.90 -17.77 2.71
N GLY A 34 -4.08 -17.17 2.86
CA GLY A 34 -4.49 -16.43 4.03
C GLY A 34 -5.22 -17.32 5.02
N GLU A 35 -5.09 -16.98 6.29
CA GLU A 35 -5.82 -17.60 7.40
C GLU A 35 -6.61 -16.52 8.13
N LEU A 36 -7.93 -16.69 8.20
CA LEU A 36 -8.80 -15.82 8.97
C LEU A 36 -8.50 -15.97 10.47
N LYS A 37 -8.28 -14.85 11.15
CA LYS A 37 -8.13 -14.81 12.61
C LYS A 37 -9.46 -14.52 13.28
N GLU A 38 -10.29 -15.56 13.45
CA GLU A 38 -11.65 -15.46 14.00
C GLU A 38 -11.70 -14.71 15.33
N ARG A 39 -10.76 -14.97 16.25
CA ARG A 39 -10.70 -14.29 17.57
C ARG A 39 -10.53 -12.78 17.50
N HIS A 40 -10.12 -12.24 16.36
CA HIS A 40 -9.86 -10.82 16.14
C HIS A 40 -10.74 -10.23 15.04
N SER A 41 -11.67 -11.02 14.50
CA SER A 41 -12.59 -10.56 13.46
C SER A 41 -13.96 -10.29 14.08
N THR A 42 -14.63 -9.27 13.59
CA THR A 42 -15.99 -8.87 13.95
C THR A 42 -16.86 -8.89 12.69
N PRO A 43 -18.19 -8.69 12.80
CA PRO A 43 -19.04 -8.55 11.62
C PRO A 43 -18.64 -7.39 10.69
N GLU A 44 -17.90 -6.40 11.19
CA GLU A 44 -17.52 -5.21 10.43
C GLU A 44 -16.04 -5.20 10.04
N GLU A 45 -15.17 -5.88 10.80
CA GLU A 45 -13.72 -5.85 10.62
C GLU A 45 -13.15 -7.27 10.54
N VAL A 46 -12.34 -7.52 9.51
CA VAL A 46 -11.71 -8.82 9.27
C VAL A 46 -10.23 -8.72 9.54
N LYS A 47 -9.68 -9.71 10.25
CA LYS A 47 -8.23 -9.88 10.40
C LYS A 47 -7.75 -11.14 9.70
N VAL A 48 -6.77 -10.98 8.80
CA VAL A 48 -6.17 -12.08 8.04
C VAL A 48 -4.67 -12.14 8.32
N GLU A 49 -4.15 -13.34 8.53
CA GLU A 49 -2.72 -13.63 8.47
C GLU A 49 -2.37 -14.22 7.09
N LEU A 50 -1.40 -13.64 6.41
CA LEU A 50 -0.97 -14.09 5.08
C LEU A 50 0.30 -14.92 5.22
N GLN A 51 0.21 -16.21 4.91
CA GLN A 51 1.31 -17.16 5.10
C GLN A 51 2.38 -17.02 4.01
N ASP A 52 2.01 -16.54 2.81
CA ASP A 52 2.96 -16.31 1.71
C ASP A 52 3.72 -15.00 1.87
N THR A 53 4.96 -15.11 2.37
CA THR A 53 5.84 -13.95 2.54
C THR A 53 6.48 -13.45 1.24
N ASN A 54 6.20 -14.09 0.10
CA ASN A 54 6.75 -13.69 -1.21
C ASN A 54 5.72 -13.00 -2.11
N ARG A 55 4.50 -12.77 -1.62
CA ARG A 55 3.38 -12.16 -2.36
C ARG A 55 2.94 -10.83 -1.73
N PRO A 56 3.79 -9.77 -1.72
CA PRO A 56 3.43 -8.48 -1.15
C PRO A 56 2.22 -7.83 -1.82
N ASP A 57 1.88 -8.27 -3.03
CA ASP A 57 0.71 -7.84 -3.76
C ASP A 57 -0.61 -8.23 -3.10
N THR A 58 -0.62 -9.21 -2.18
CA THR A 58 -1.81 -9.65 -1.42
C THR A 58 -1.87 -9.05 -0.02
N TRP A 59 -0.87 -8.26 0.40
CA TRP A 59 -0.76 -7.72 1.76
C TRP A 59 -1.61 -6.46 2.00
N CYS A 60 -2.79 -6.42 1.38
CA CYS A 60 -3.81 -5.40 1.54
C CYS A 60 -5.17 -5.95 1.04
N VAL A 61 -6.28 -5.30 1.39
CA VAL A 61 -7.63 -5.75 1.03
C VAL A 61 -7.85 -5.74 -0.49
N GLU A 62 -7.29 -4.77 -1.20
CA GLU A 62 -7.37 -4.65 -2.66
C GLU A 62 -6.67 -5.82 -3.36
N GLY A 63 -5.56 -6.28 -2.77
CA GLY A 63 -4.81 -7.45 -3.22
C GLY A 63 -5.59 -8.74 -3.08
N ILE A 64 -6.22 -8.95 -1.92
CA ILE A 64 -7.11 -10.10 -1.68
C ILE A 64 -8.32 -10.03 -2.61
N ALA A 65 -9.02 -8.89 -2.65
CA ALA A 65 -10.18 -8.68 -3.50
C ALA A 65 -9.87 -8.91 -4.98
N ARG A 66 -8.67 -8.55 -5.45
CA ARG A 66 -8.20 -8.84 -6.81
C ARG A 66 -8.13 -10.33 -7.10
N GLN A 67 -7.64 -11.13 -6.15
CA GLN A 67 -7.56 -12.58 -6.31
C GLN A 67 -8.96 -13.22 -6.27
N VAL A 68 -9.84 -12.74 -5.40
CA VAL A 68 -11.26 -13.14 -5.39
C VAL A 68 -11.92 -12.84 -6.73
N ARG A 69 -11.81 -11.60 -7.25
CA ARG A 69 -12.37 -11.24 -8.57
C ARG A 69 -11.89 -12.13 -9.70
N GLN A 70 -10.59 -12.43 -9.74
CA GLN A 70 -10.01 -13.27 -10.79
C GLN A 70 -10.51 -14.72 -10.68
N HIS A 71 -10.65 -15.23 -9.46
CA HIS A 71 -11.23 -16.55 -9.22
C HIS A 71 -12.68 -16.62 -9.70
N GLU A 72 -13.52 -15.67 -9.30
CA GLU A 72 -14.95 -15.64 -9.68
C GLU A 72 -15.16 -15.47 -11.19
N ARG A 73 -14.30 -14.69 -11.86
CA ARG A 73 -14.37 -14.50 -13.31
C ARG A 73 -13.78 -15.66 -14.11
N GLY A 74 -12.92 -16.48 -13.50
CA GLY A 74 -12.17 -17.53 -14.18
C GLY A 74 -11.10 -17.03 -15.15
N GLU A 75 -10.75 -15.73 -15.09
CA GLU A 75 -9.76 -15.10 -15.96
C GLU A 75 -8.90 -14.08 -15.20
N ALA A 76 -7.68 -13.87 -15.68
CA ALA A 76 -6.82 -12.83 -15.16
C ALA A 76 -7.40 -11.45 -15.49
N GLY A 77 -7.22 -10.49 -14.58
CA GLY A 77 -7.59 -9.11 -14.85
C GLY A 77 -6.71 -8.52 -15.95
N ASP A 78 -7.30 -7.75 -16.85
CA ASP A 78 -6.54 -6.90 -17.77
C ASP A 78 -5.99 -5.67 -17.01
N TYR A 79 -4.70 -5.41 -17.17
CA TYR A 79 -4.01 -4.25 -16.62
C TYR A 79 -3.46 -3.37 -17.74
N ALA A 80 -4.29 -3.09 -18.75
CA ALA A 80 -3.96 -2.23 -19.89
C ALA A 80 -3.36 -0.88 -19.48
N PHE A 81 -3.61 -0.37 -18.27
CA PHE A 81 -2.96 0.85 -17.76
C PHE A 81 -1.44 0.72 -17.57
N PHE A 82 -0.87 -0.49 -17.54
CA PHE A 82 0.57 -0.75 -17.61
C PHE A 82 1.09 -0.97 -19.04
N SER A 83 0.21 -1.06 -20.04
CA SER A 83 0.57 -1.44 -21.42
C SER A 83 1.10 -0.28 -22.26
N THR A 84 0.88 0.96 -21.83
CA THR A 84 1.37 2.16 -22.51
C THR A 84 2.37 2.89 -21.63
N ALA A 85 3.50 3.32 -22.19
CA ALA A 85 4.37 4.29 -21.54
C ALA A 85 3.54 5.57 -21.31
N GLY A 86 3.18 5.82 -20.06
CA GLY A 86 2.47 7.04 -19.69
C GLY A 86 3.34 8.28 -19.93
N GLU A 87 2.71 9.46 -19.92
CA GLU A 87 3.45 10.71 -19.89
C GLU A 87 4.31 10.79 -18.63
N GLN A 88 5.54 11.28 -18.78
CA GLN A 88 6.44 11.47 -17.65
C GLN A 88 5.83 12.50 -16.68
N ALA A 89 5.48 12.06 -15.47
CA ALA A 89 4.86 12.92 -14.47
C ALA A 89 5.81 13.98 -13.90
N GLY A 90 7.11 13.70 -13.88
CA GLY A 90 8.14 14.55 -13.29
C GLY A 90 9.50 13.84 -13.23
N VAL A 91 10.49 14.48 -12.60
CA VAL A 91 11.85 13.93 -12.38
C VAL A 91 12.19 13.98 -10.90
N ILE A 92 12.78 12.91 -10.38
CA ILE A 92 13.46 12.89 -9.09
C ILE A 92 14.97 12.93 -9.34
N GLU A 93 15.62 14.02 -8.95
CA GLU A 93 17.06 14.19 -9.04
C GLU A 93 17.72 13.57 -7.81
N VAL A 94 18.54 12.54 -8.02
CA VAL A 94 19.24 11.83 -6.94
C VAL A 94 20.62 12.44 -6.76
N ASP A 95 20.85 13.02 -5.58
CA ASP A 95 22.12 13.65 -5.24
C ASP A 95 23.17 12.61 -4.81
N PRO A 96 24.46 12.72 -5.21
CA PRO A 96 25.50 11.78 -4.78
C PRO A 96 25.63 11.64 -3.26
N SER A 97 25.22 12.64 -2.47
CA SER A 97 25.23 12.61 -1.00
C SER A 97 24.45 11.44 -0.40
N VAL A 98 23.51 10.82 -1.14
CA VAL A 98 22.73 9.69 -0.63
C VAL A 98 23.43 8.32 -0.81
N SER A 99 24.58 8.24 -1.49
CA SER A 99 25.21 6.96 -1.88
C SER A 99 25.44 6.00 -0.70
N GLU A 100 25.94 6.52 0.41
CA GLU A 100 26.29 5.74 1.61
C GLU A 100 25.13 5.58 2.61
N VAL A 101 24.05 6.35 2.42
CA VAL A 101 22.92 6.38 3.38
C VAL A 101 21.72 5.64 2.81
N ARG A 102 21.28 6.01 1.61
CA ARG A 102 20.09 5.46 0.96
C ARG A 102 20.11 5.77 -0.55
N PRO A 103 20.85 4.97 -1.34
CA PRO A 103 21.23 5.34 -2.71
C PRO A 103 20.10 5.35 -3.74
N PHE A 104 18.95 4.74 -3.43
CA PHE A 104 17.88 4.51 -4.41
C PHE A 104 16.56 5.12 -3.97
N VAL A 105 15.89 5.77 -4.93
CA VAL A 105 14.53 6.27 -4.83
C VAL A 105 13.82 6.03 -6.15
N SER A 106 12.53 5.72 -6.08
CA SER A 106 11.64 5.64 -7.23
C SER A 106 10.25 6.08 -6.80
N GLY A 107 9.46 6.55 -7.76
CA GLY A 107 8.10 7.04 -7.51
C GLY A 107 7.28 7.06 -8.77
N PHE A 108 5.96 7.15 -8.59
CA PHE A 108 4.99 7.31 -9.66
C PHE A 108 3.86 8.22 -9.18
N VAL A 109 3.11 8.81 -10.11
CA VAL A 109 1.91 9.58 -9.81
C VAL A 109 0.69 8.79 -10.29
N ALA A 110 -0.20 8.43 -9.37
CA ALA A 110 -1.49 7.86 -9.69
C ALA A 110 -2.56 8.96 -9.77
N LYS A 111 -3.40 8.95 -10.81
CA LYS A 111 -4.49 9.91 -11.04
C LYS A 111 -5.81 9.16 -11.26
N GLY A 112 -6.93 9.83 -11.01
CA GLY A 112 -8.28 9.33 -11.33
C GLY A 112 -9.06 8.74 -10.15
N TYR A 113 -8.38 8.44 -9.03
CA TYR A 113 -9.04 8.08 -7.78
C TYR A 113 -9.13 9.31 -6.85
N THR A 114 -10.32 9.60 -6.35
CA THR A 114 -10.52 10.60 -5.30
C THR A 114 -10.27 9.94 -3.96
N VAL A 115 -9.17 10.32 -3.30
CA VAL A 115 -8.81 9.79 -1.99
C VAL A 115 -9.79 10.34 -0.94
N ASP A 116 -10.60 9.45 -0.38
CA ASP A 116 -11.43 9.69 0.80
C ASP A 116 -10.76 9.12 2.07
N ASP A 117 -11.43 9.26 3.22
CA ASP A 117 -10.89 8.80 4.50
C ASP A 117 -10.64 7.28 4.54
N ALA A 118 -11.49 6.49 3.88
CA ALA A 118 -11.36 5.04 3.83
C ALA A 118 -10.17 4.64 2.95
N GLY A 119 -10.08 5.20 1.75
CA GLY A 119 -8.97 5.00 0.83
C GLY A 119 -7.63 5.44 1.43
N LEU A 120 -7.59 6.58 2.13
CA LEU A 120 -6.39 7.05 2.81
C LEU A 120 -5.94 6.06 3.90
N LYS A 121 -6.86 5.55 4.72
CA LYS A 121 -6.55 4.53 5.74
C LYS A 121 -6.04 3.23 5.10
N ALA A 122 -6.62 2.81 3.99
CA ALA A 122 -6.17 1.64 3.25
C ALA A 122 -4.75 1.82 2.71
N PHE A 123 -4.44 2.97 2.10
CA PHE A 123 -3.09 3.32 1.65
C PHE A 123 -2.06 3.32 2.79
N ILE A 124 -2.40 3.92 3.95
CA ILE A 124 -1.53 3.95 5.13
C ILE A 124 -1.29 2.52 5.64
N SER A 125 -2.34 1.71 5.76
CA SER A 125 -2.24 0.32 6.20
C SER A 125 -1.33 -0.50 5.28
N ALA A 126 -1.52 -0.40 3.95
CA ALA A 126 -0.66 -1.07 2.98
C ALA A 126 0.80 -0.59 3.09
N GLN A 127 1.02 0.72 3.20
CA GLN A 127 2.34 1.31 3.40
C GLN A 127 3.02 0.73 4.65
N GLU A 128 2.32 0.69 5.79
CA GLU A 128 2.86 0.16 7.04
C GLU A 128 3.19 -1.32 6.96
N VAL A 129 2.30 -2.14 6.40
CA VAL A 129 2.50 -3.59 6.28
C VAL A 129 3.69 -3.89 5.37
N LEU A 130 3.79 -3.22 4.21
CA LEU A 130 4.92 -3.38 3.28
C LEU A 130 6.23 -2.89 3.90
N CYS A 131 6.26 -1.69 4.48
CA CYS A 131 7.46 -1.13 5.10
C CYS A 131 7.94 -1.96 6.30
N ARG A 132 7.01 -2.48 7.10
CA ARG A 132 7.32 -3.31 8.28
C ARG A 132 7.89 -4.66 7.86
N ASN A 133 7.22 -5.37 6.96
CA ASN A 133 7.57 -6.74 6.61
C ASN A 133 8.60 -6.80 5.47
N PHE A 134 8.26 -6.31 4.27
CA PHE A 134 9.16 -6.34 3.10
C PHE A 134 10.33 -5.35 3.26
N GLY A 135 10.03 -4.17 3.80
CA GLY A 135 10.99 -3.11 4.05
C GLY A 135 11.86 -3.30 5.30
N ARG A 136 11.68 -4.38 6.07
CA ARG A 136 12.41 -4.66 7.33
C ARG A 136 12.41 -3.45 8.26
N GLN A 137 11.23 -3.04 8.70
CA GLN A 137 11.03 -1.83 9.51
C GLN A 137 11.64 -0.58 8.84
N ARG A 138 11.32 -0.36 7.57
CA ARG A 138 11.80 0.76 6.74
C ARG A 138 13.29 0.77 6.39
N LYS A 139 14.07 -0.21 6.86
CA LYS A 139 15.51 -0.30 6.60
C LYS A 139 15.85 -0.49 5.11
N SER A 140 15.12 -1.35 4.40
CA SER A 140 15.32 -1.57 2.95
C SER A 140 14.33 -0.81 2.07
N VAL A 141 13.08 -0.69 2.50
CA VAL A 141 12.03 0.01 1.74
C VAL A 141 11.21 0.85 2.69
N ALA A 142 11.09 2.14 2.37
CA ALA A 142 10.19 3.07 3.02
C ALA A 142 9.41 3.76 1.91
N ILE A 143 8.11 3.88 2.11
CA ILE A 143 7.17 4.41 1.13
C ILE A 143 6.65 5.72 1.71
N GLY A 144 6.65 6.77 0.89
CA GLY A 144 5.98 8.05 1.19
C GLY A 144 4.81 8.23 0.25
N ILE A 145 3.71 8.78 0.77
CA ILE A 145 2.48 9.07 0.01
C ILE A 145 2.23 10.57 0.15
N TYR A 146 2.08 11.25 -0.98
CA TYR A 146 1.98 12.71 -1.04
C TYR A 146 0.82 13.11 -1.95
N ASP A 147 0.16 14.23 -1.64
CA ASP A 147 -0.67 14.91 -2.63
C ASP A 147 0.25 15.44 -3.74
N ALA A 148 0.06 14.94 -4.96
CA ALA A 148 0.86 15.32 -6.11
C ALA A 148 0.52 16.72 -6.63
N LYS A 149 -0.68 17.27 -6.32
CA LYS A 149 -1.13 18.55 -6.84
C LYS A 149 -0.22 19.74 -6.48
N PRO A 150 0.29 19.89 -5.24
CA PRO A 150 1.22 20.96 -4.89
C PRO A 150 2.69 20.68 -5.27
N MET A 151 3.03 19.49 -5.77
CA MET A 151 4.42 19.15 -6.07
C MET A 151 4.94 19.90 -7.30
N VAL A 152 6.13 20.48 -7.16
CA VAL A 152 6.86 21.14 -8.25
C VAL A 152 8.07 20.27 -8.62
N PHE A 153 8.18 19.91 -9.89
CA PHE A 153 9.28 19.10 -10.42
C PHE A 153 10.34 19.98 -11.11
N PRO A 154 11.63 19.56 -11.13
CA PRO A 154 12.16 18.34 -10.50
C PRO A 154 12.15 18.42 -8.97
N VAL A 155 11.97 17.27 -8.32
CA VAL A 155 12.16 17.13 -6.87
C VAL A 155 13.56 16.56 -6.61
N ARG A 156 14.22 17.02 -5.55
CA ARG A 156 15.59 16.60 -5.22
C ARG A 156 15.57 15.64 -4.04
N TYR A 157 16.32 14.54 -4.17
CA TYR A 157 16.55 13.55 -3.12
C TYR A 157 18.01 13.64 -2.67
N GLU A 158 18.22 14.30 -1.53
CA GLU A 158 19.55 14.62 -0.99
C GLU A 158 19.66 14.25 0.48
N ALA A 159 20.87 13.94 0.94
CA ALA A 159 21.17 13.86 2.36
C ALA A 159 21.50 15.27 2.87
N VAL A 160 20.90 15.65 4.01
CA VAL A 160 21.08 16.98 4.60
C VAL A 160 21.76 16.87 5.95
N ASP A 161 22.59 17.86 6.30
CA ASP A 161 23.22 17.95 7.61
C ASP A 161 22.16 18.25 8.67
N ALA A 162 22.00 17.34 9.63
CA ALA A 162 21.03 17.46 10.71
C ALA A 162 21.31 18.64 11.67
N SER A 163 22.52 19.21 11.63
CA SER A 163 22.90 20.40 12.42
C SER A 163 22.58 21.73 11.72
N SER A 164 22.09 21.70 10.48
CA SER A 164 21.79 22.89 9.67
C SER A 164 20.30 23.15 9.54
N ASP A 165 19.88 24.40 9.78
CA ASP A 165 18.50 24.85 9.55
C ASP A 165 18.20 25.22 8.09
N ALA A 166 19.17 25.06 7.17
CA ALA A 166 19.01 25.43 5.76
C ALA A 166 17.90 24.65 5.03
N ARG A 167 17.49 23.50 5.58
CA ARG A 167 16.44 22.61 5.07
C ARG A 167 15.38 22.30 6.13
N ALA A 168 15.06 23.27 6.99
CA ALA A 168 14.01 23.11 7.99
C ALA A 168 12.63 22.85 7.35
N PHE A 169 11.85 21.94 7.95
CA PHE A 169 10.49 21.63 7.52
C PHE A 169 9.61 21.32 8.73
N ARG A 170 8.29 21.39 8.55
CA ARG A 170 7.32 20.98 9.57
C ARG A 170 6.96 19.51 9.36
N PRO A 171 7.31 18.59 10.28
CA PRO A 171 6.92 17.19 10.15
C PRO A 171 5.42 17.02 10.39
N LEU A 172 4.88 15.88 9.91
CA LEU A 172 3.56 15.43 10.34
C LEU A 172 3.59 15.19 11.86
N PRO A 173 2.61 15.67 12.63
CA PRO A 173 2.58 15.42 14.08
C PRO A 173 2.46 13.91 14.37
N PRO A 174 2.94 13.46 15.54
CA PRO A 174 2.71 12.09 16.00
C PRO A 174 1.22 11.76 16.03
N ALA A 175 0.87 10.51 15.74
CA ALA A 175 -0.52 10.07 15.87
C ALA A 175 -0.95 10.13 17.35
N GLY A 176 -1.96 10.95 17.68
CA GLY A 176 -2.56 11.03 19.02
C GLY A 176 -2.33 12.32 19.82
N GLU A 177 -1.79 13.37 19.21
CA GLU A 177 -1.88 14.75 19.72
C GLU A 177 -3.03 15.53 19.07
#